data_AF-A0A061HGR4-F1
#
_entry.id   AF-A0A061HGR4-F1
#
_cell.length_a   1.000
_cell.length_b   1.000
_cell.length_c   1.000
_cell.angle_alpha   90.00
_cell.angle_beta   90.00
_cell.angle_gamma   90.00
#
_symmetry.space_group_name_H-M   'P 1'
#
loop_
_entity.id
_entity.type
_entity.pdbx_description
1 polymer ?
#
loop_
_entity_poly.entity_id
_entity_poly.type
_entity_poly.pdbx_seq_one_letter_code
_entity_poly.pdbx_strand_id
1 'polypeptide(L)'
;MEPHPNSYIPALKPLLDAPSSKYQIVPENGMSWAHLEKILSPKYLPFQPILKHGDPELERPNNTLLVTANISDYHSRRFLGFGSVGSVVIYQFLSAIRSHALFQHYGKVRMLLWMNSDDTRVIPRNLAGQKKTAMEALVTCDHIETVVDSDENKRHCSREKRLDIERVRSVVENMKRKGVEIPKGRETHILKDLRSGATGSEIEELSPKSLQKSLQQMNESFARGDFEKNCLPEEDSYNELLDSKRRKLPKKTPEYERMRELARRNKRRVSKTQRLSDLADDYGDILALYRQSYLTKCPTESQALQIQARSQTNIWRENLSTLPPADSAEIQYICDSRRSYSQDPPGMFWDRREFEPLRASPDDFYPNKTLSLLDFRPVLTPFFSENPAYQDIISYLIMQLCLVPSQNLKQALDSLAPGALEWLIAECPSLTDPLKNGCPDLELFSARCITVEMLTEMTKAWLRWPFRPHRDEILHRLGSEAFSDQTEPE
;
A
#
# COMPACT_ATOMS: atom_id res chain seq x y z
N MET A 1 -22.42 -6.98 -20.47
CA MET A 1 -22.68 -8.43 -20.27
C MET A 1 -23.47 -8.57 -19.00
N GLU A 2 -24.52 -9.37 -19.00
CA GLU A 2 -25.38 -9.55 -17.84
C GLU A 2 -25.82 -11.02 -17.75
N PRO A 3 -25.33 -11.81 -16.77
CA PRO A 3 -25.70 -13.22 -16.65
C PRO A 3 -27.18 -13.44 -16.31
N HIS A 4 -27.86 -12.43 -15.73
CA HIS A 4 -29.27 -12.49 -15.35
C HIS A 4 -30.08 -11.39 -16.03
N PRO A 5 -30.19 -11.39 -17.37
CA PRO A 5 -30.76 -10.28 -18.13
C PRO A 5 -32.21 -9.98 -17.73
N ASN A 6 -32.99 -11.02 -17.40
CA ASN A 6 -34.40 -10.88 -17.03
C ASN A 6 -34.63 -9.94 -15.84
N SER A 7 -33.72 -9.90 -14.88
CA SER A 7 -33.81 -9.02 -13.70
C SER A 7 -33.59 -7.54 -14.05
N TYR A 8 -32.79 -7.27 -15.09
CA TYR A 8 -32.36 -5.91 -15.44
C TYR A 8 -33.01 -5.36 -16.71
N ILE A 9 -33.64 -6.21 -17.53
CA ILE A 9 -34.36 -5.80 -18.75
C ILE A 9 -35.31 -4.62 -18.50
N PRO A 10 -36.12 -4.57 -17.43
CA PRO A 10 -37.00 -3.42 -17.21
C PRO A 10 -36.27 -2.07 -17.16
N ALA A 11 -35.06 -2.03 -16.59
CA ALA A 11 -34.23 -0.83 -16.52
C ALA A 11 -33.43 -0.58 -17.81
N LEU A 12 -33.05 -1.64 -18.53
CA LEU A 12 -32.21 -1.53 -19.73
C LEU A 12 -33.01 -1.32 -21.02
N LYS A 13 -34.28 -1.75 -21.06
CA LYS A 13 -35.14 -1.68 -22.26
C LYS A 13 -35.24 -0.28 -22.86
N PRO A 14 -35.38 0.81 -22.09
CA PRO A 14 -35.37 2.16 -22.66
C PRO A 14 -34.08 2.50 -23.41
N LEU A 15 -32.93 1.95 -22.99
CA LEU A 15 -31.65 2.15 -23.67
C LEU A 15 -31.53 1.26 -24.91
N LEU A 16 -32.06 0.04 -24.87
CA LEU A 16 -32.02 -0.92 -25.98
C LEU A 16 -32.96 -0.50 -27.13
N ASP A 17 -34.17 -0.05 -26.80
CA ASP A 17 -35.22 0.28 -27.78
C ASP A 17 -35.10 1.71 -28.34
N ALA A 18 -34.17 2.52 -27.83
CA ALA A 18 -33.96 3.88 -28.30
C ALA A 18 -33.61 3.90 -29.82
N PRO A 19 -34.16 4.85 -30.59
CA PRO A 19 -33.84 4.97 -32.01
C PRO A 19 -32.33 5.13 -32.21
N SER A 20 -31.74 4.32 -33.11
CA SER A 20 -30.29 4.29 -33.35
C SER A 20 -29.45 3.87 -32.13
N SER A 21 -30.04 3.15 -31.17
CA SER A 21 -29.31 2.62 -30.03
C SER A 21 -28.14 1.74 -30.48
N LYS A 22 -26.99 1.96 -29.86
CA LYS A 22 -25.79 1.12 -30.01
C LYS A 22 -25.63 0.15 -28.83
N TYR A 23 -26.54 0.18 -27.86
CA TYR A 23 -26.48 -0.69 -26.69
C TYR A 23 -26.87 -2.11 -27.08
N GLN A 24 -26.06 -3.07 -26.65
CA GLN A 24 -26.30 -4.50 -26.86
C GLN A 24 -26.21 -5.22 -25.52
N ILE A 25 -27.18 -6.11 -25.27
CA ILE A 25 -27.15 -7.01 -24.13
C ILE A 25 -26.60 -8.37 -24.56
N VAL A 26 -25.62 -8.85 -23.82
CA VAL A 26 -25.02 -10.18 -24.02
C VAL A 26 -25.29 -10.98 -22.74
N PRO A 27 -26.11 -12.06 -22.82
CA PRO A 27 -26.57 -12.83 -21.66
C PRO A 27 -25.50 -13.83 -21.19
N GLU A 28 -24.29 -13.34 -20.95
CA GLU A 28 -23.11 -14.12 -20.61
C GLU A 28 -22.51 -13.61 -19.30
N ASN A 29 -21.87 -14.51 -18.55
CA ASN A 29 -21.19 -14.15 -17.31
C ASN A 29 -19.85 -13.45 -17.58
N GLY A 30 -19.78 -12.15 -17.27
CA GLY A 30 -18.56 -11.34 -17.41
C GLY A 30 -17.42 -11.67 -16.43
N MET A 31 -17.65 -12.56 -15.47
CA MET A 31 -16.61 -13.08 -14.55
C MET A 31 -15.97 -14.38 -15.04
N SER A 32 -16.51 -14.98 -16.11
CA SER A 32 -15.97 -16.21 -16.72
C SER A 32 -15.05 -15.85 -17.88
N TRP A 33 -13.78 -16.25 -17.81
CA TRP A 33 -12.78 -15.97 -18.84
C TRP A 33 -13.19 -16.51 -20.22
N ALA A 34 -13.68 -17.74 -20.26
CA ALA A 34 -14.15 -18.37 -21.49
C ALA A 34 -15.35 -17.61 -22.11
N HIS A 35 -16.16 -16.93 -21.29
CA HIS A 35 -17.27 -16.11 -21.80
C HIS A 35 -16.79 -14.74 -22.25
N LEU A 36 -15.80 -14.17 -21.56
CA LEU A 36 -15.13 -12.95 -22.00
C LEU A 36 -14.49 -13.17 -23.38
N GLU A 37 -13.74 -14.26 -23.58
CA GLU A 37 -13.11 -14.55 -24.88
C GLU A 37 -14.13 -14.65 -26.04
N LYS A 38 -15.31 -15.22 -25.80
CA LYS A 38 -16.39 -15.28 -26.81
C LYS A 38 -16.87 -13.90 -27.26
N ILE A 39 -16.88 -12.91 -26.36
CA ILE A 39 -17.31 -11.55 -26.70
C ILE A 39 -16.23 -10.71 -27.37
N LEU A 40 -14.96 -11.12 -27.28
CA LEU A 40 -13.81 -10.49 -27.95
C LEU A 40 -13.75 -10.89 -29.42
N SER A 41 -14.87 -10.74 -30.12
CA SER A 41 -15.02 -11.07 -31.53
C SER A 41 -15.46 -9.84 -32.33
N PRO A 42 -15.18 -9.80 -33.64
CA PRO A 42 -15.63 -8.72 -34.52
C PRO A 42 -17.15 -8.50 -34.51
N LYS A 43 -17.93 -9.50 -34.07
CA LYS A 43 -19.38 -9.39 -33.89
C LYS A 43 -19.76 -8.30 -32.88
N TYR A 44 -19.06 -8.24 -31.73
CA TYR A 44 -19.38 -7.30 -30.66
C TYR A 44 -18.41 -6.11 -30.62
N LEU A 45 -17.18 -6.30 -31.10
CA LEU A 45 -16.13 -5.26 -31.16
C LEU A 45 -15.61 -5.08 -32.60
N PRO A 46 -16.44 -4.62 -33.55
CA PRO A 46 -16.08 -4.56 -34.97
C PRO A 46 -14.93 -3.60 -35.29
N PHE A 47 -14.67 -2.61 -34.44
CA PHE A 47 -13.62 -1.61 -34.62
C PHE A 47 -12.31 -1.96 -33.90
N GLN A 48 -12.24 -3.12 -33.25
CA GLN A 48 -11.08 -3.56 -32.49
C GLN A 48 -10.35 -4.69 -33.24
N PRO A 49 -9.28 -4.38 -34.00
CA PRO A 49 -8.50 -5.39 -34.69
C PRO A 49 -7.62 -6.15 -33.68
N ILE A 50 -7.69 -7.48 -33.69
CA ILE A 50 -6.79 -8.31 -32.87
C ILE A 50 -5.36 -8.09 -33.38
N LEU A 51 -4.47 -7.65 -32.49
CA LEU A 51 -3.06 -7.44 -32.81
C LEU A 51 -2.28 -8.75 -32.65
N LYS A 52 -1.23 -8.91 -33.46
CA LYS A 52 -0.37 -10.10 -33.40
C LYS A 52 0.56 -10.03 -32.20
N HIS A 53 0.96 -11.19 -31.66
CA HIS A 53 1.97 -11.23 -30.62
C HIS A 53 3.27 -10.57 -31.10
N GLY A 54 3.85 -9.70 -30.27
CA GLY A 54 5.04 -8.91 -30.59
C GLY A 54 4.79 -7.64 -31.43
N ASP A 55 3.53 -7.32 -31.77
CA ASP A 55 3.20 -6.04 -32.43
C ASP A 55 3.50 -4.86 -31.48
N PRO A 56 4.30 -3.86 -31.88
CA PRO A 56 4.57 -2.69 -31.04
C PRO A 56 3.32 -1.90 -30.62
N GLU A 57 2.21 -1.98 -31.37
CA GLU A 57 0.95 -1.35 -30.99
C GLU A 57 0.31 -2.01 -29.76
N LEU A 58 0.65 -3.27 -29.45
CA LEU A 58 0.19 -3.93 -28.21
C LEU A 58 0.68 -3.24 -26.96
N GLU A 59 1.83 -2.56 -27.04
CA GLU A 59 2.36 -1.79 -25.94
C GLU A 59 1.66 -0.44 -25.78
N ARG A 60 0.97 0.09 -26.80
CA ARG A 60 0.39 1.44 -26.75
C ARG A 60 -0.97 1.50 -26.05
N PRO A 61 -1.33 2.64 -25.43
CA PRO A 61 -2.66 2.85 -24.86
C PRO A 61 -3.74 2.77 -25.95
N ASN A 62 -4.72 1.89 -25.76
CA ASN A 62 -5.91 1.85 -26.57
C ASN A 62 -7.00 2.72 -25.94
N ASN A 63 -7.13 3.94 -26.45
CA ASN A 63 -8.15 4.90 -25.99
C ASN A 63 -9.51 4.74 -26.68
N THR A 64 -9.68 3.73 -27.53
CA THR A 64 -10.93 3.45 -28.26
C THR A 64 -11.82 2.42 -27.56
N LEU A 65 -11.28 1.73 -26.56
CA LEU A 65 -12.00 0.76 -25.73
C LEU A 65 -11.83 1.12 -24.25
N LEU A 66 -12.94 1.15 -23.52
CA LEU A 66 -12.97 1.30 -22.07
C LEU A 66 -13.73 0.12 -21.47
N VAL A 67 -13.12 -0.58 -20.53
CA VAL A 67 -13.78 -1.66 -19.81
C VAL A 67 -14.27 -1.13 -18.46
N THR A 68 -15.55 -1.32 -18.18
CA THR A 68 -16.10 -1.11 -16.84
C THR A 68 -16.76 -2.38 -16.35
N ALA A 69 -16.51 -2.73 -15.09
CA ALA A 69 -17.07 -3.93 -14.49
C ALA A 69 -17.35 -3.72 -13.00
N ASN A 70 -18.34 -4.44 -12.50
CA ASN A 70 -18.55 -4.62 -11.07
C ASN A 70 -18.15 -6.05 -10.70
N ILE A 71 -17.04 -6.16 -9.97
CA ILE A 71 -16.47 -7.42 -9.49
C ILE A 71 -16.69 -7.60 -7.98
N SER A 72 -17.51 -6.74 -7.37
CA SER A 72 -17.89 -6.84 -5.97
C SER A 72 -18.87 -8.00 -5.74
N ASP A 73 -18.86 -8.48 -4.50
CA ASP A 73 -19.78 -9.51 -4.04
C ASP A 73 -20.32 -9.09 -2.68
N TYR A 74 -21.60 -9.34 -2.42
CA TYR A 74 -22.22 -9.07 -1.14
C TYR A 74 -21.53 -9.87 -0.02
N HIS A 75 -21.29 -11.17 -0.24
CA HIS A 75 -20.61 -12.05 0.70
C HIS A 75 -19.22 -12.44 0.21
N SER A 76 -18.22 -11.59 0.49
CA SER A 76 -16.84 -11.92 0.18
C SER A 76 -16.41 -13.21 0.90
N ARG A 77 -16.05 -14.25 0.12
CA ARG A 77 -15.53 -15.52 0.61
C ARG A 77 -14.15 -15.76 0.02
N ARG A 78 -13.27 -16.36 0.83
CA ARG A 78 -11.96 -16.80 0.34
C ARG A 78 -12.13 -17.82 -0.78
N PHE A 79 -11.34 -17.67 -1.83
CA PHE A 79 -11.41 -18.52 -3.02
C PHE A 79 -10.00 -18.75 -3.57
N LEU A 80 -9.60 -20.00 -3.78
CA LEU A 80 -8.27 -20.40 -4.29
C LEU A 80 -7.09 -19.74 -3.55
N GLY A 81 -7.18 -19.60 -2.22
CA GLY A 81 -6.15 -18.93 -1.41
C GLY A 81 -6.19 -17.40 -1.41
N PHE A 82 -7.02 -16.78 -2.26
CA PHE A 82 -7.29 -15.34 -2.27
C PHE A 82 -8.33 -14.95 -1.23
N GLY A 83 -8.33 -13.67 -0.86
CA GLY A 83 -9.29 -13.10 0.10
C GLY A 83 -10.73 -13.08 -0.42
N SER A 84 -10.91 -12.99 -1.73
CA SER A 84 -12.21 -12.90 -2.41
C SER A 84 -12.10 -13.32 -3.88
N VAL A 85 -13.25 -13.51 -4.53
CA VAL A 85 -13.33 -13.66 -6.00
C VAL A 85 -12.86 -12.40 -6.72
N GLY A 86 -13.18 -11.20 -6.20
CA GLY A 86 -12.72 -9.93 -6.77
C GLY A 86 -11.19 -9.84 -6.80
N SER A 87 -10.51 -10.30 -5.74
CA SER A 87 -9.05 -10.38 -5.68
C SER A 87 -8.46 -11.31 -6.74
N VAL A 88 -9.13 -12.43 -7.05
CA VAL A 88 -8.72 -13.35 -8.14
C VAL A 88 -8.84 -12.66 -9.49
N VAL A 89 -9.96 -11.98 -9.74
CA VAL A 89 -10.19 -11.30 -11.00
C VAL A 89 -9.20 -10.15 -11.22
N ILE A 90 -8.86 -9.39 -10.17
CA ILE A 90 -7.79 -8.38 -10.24
C ILE A 90 -6.46 -9.01 -10.64
N TYR A 91 -6.07 -10.12 -9.97
CA TYR A 91 -4.85 -10.83 -10.31
C TYR A 91 -4.85 -11.31 -11.78
N GLN A 92 -5.96 -11.86 -12.26
CA GLN A 92 -6.12 -12.29 -13.64
C GLN A 92 -6.05 -11.11 -14.63
N PHE A 93 -6.66 -9.97 -14.32
CA PHE A 93 -6.56 -8.77 -15.17
C PHE A 93 -5.14 -8.20 -15.21
N LEU A 94 -4.42 -8.16 -14.08
CA LEU A 94 -3.01 -7.78 -14.06
C LEU A 94 -2.18 -8.77 -14.90
N SER A 95 -2.45 -10.08 -14.79
CA SER A 95 -1.80 -11.08 -15.64
C SER A 95 -2.10 -10.86 -17.12
N ALA A 96 -3.35 -10.55 -17.48
CA ALA A 96 -3.76 -10.30 -18.86
C ALA A 96 -3.11 -9.05 -19.47
N ILE A 97 -2.86 -8.01 -18.68
CA ILE A 97 -2.07 -6.84 -19.12
C ILE A 97 -0.66 -7.24 -19.53
N ARG A 98 -0.03 -8.15 -18.77
CA ARG A 98 1.35 -8.60 -19.04
C ARG A 98 1.42 -9.56 -20.23
N SER A 99 0.47 -10.49 -20.34
CA SER A 99 0.44 -11.47 -21.43
C SER A 99 -0.27 -10.99 -22.69
N HIS A 100 -0.75 -9.75 -22.70
CA HIS A 100 -1.60 -9.19 -23.76
C HIS A 100 -2.83 -10.05 -24.06
N ALA A 101 -3.43 -10.63 -23.03
CA ALA A 101 -4.62 -11.47 -23.13
C ALA A 101 -5.93 -10.68 -22.94
N LEU A 102 -7.06 -11.30 -23.29
CA LEU A 102 -8.39 -10.69 -23.23
C LEU A 102 -8.47 -9.33 -23.96
N PHE A 103 -8.93 -8.28 -23.27
CA PHE A 103 -9.09 -6.93 -23.78
C PHE A 103 -7.75 -6.36 -24.25
N GLN A 104 -6.64 -6.89 -23.73
CA GLN A 104 -5.30 -6.40 -23.98
C GLN A 104 -4.74 -6.92 -25.33
N HIS A 105 -5.47 -7.80 -26.04
CA HIS A 105 -5.19 -8.17 -27.44
C HIS A 105 -5.32 -6.98 -28.41
N TYR A 106 -5.99 -5.90 -27.97
CA TYR A 106 -6.22 -4.70 -28.76
C TYR A 106 -5.27 -3.54 -28.38
N GLY A 107 -4.22 -3.81 -27.60
CA GLY A 107 -3.39 -2.80 -26.97
C GLY A 107 -3.72 -2.60 -25.49
N LYS A 108 -3.12 -1.61 -24.84
CA LYS A 108 -3.28 -1.38 -23.40
C LYS A 108 -4.61 -0.69 -23.10
N VAL A 109 -5.60 -1.48 -22.67
CA VAL A 109 -6.98 -1.04 -22.41
C VAL A 109 -7.17 -0.62 -20.95
N ARG A 110 -7.70 0.59 -20.74
CA ARG A 110 -8.05 1.15 -19.42
C ARG A 110 -9.26 0.43 -18.83
N MET A 111 -9.24 0.20 -17.51
CA MET A 111 -10.31 -0.51 -16.81
C MET A 111 -10.80 0.26 -15.57
N LEU A 112 -12.12 0.45 -15.46
CA LEU A 112 -12.80 1.05 -14.31
C LEU A 112 -13.56 -0.05 -13.54
N LEU A 113 -13.03 -0.45 -12.39
CA LEU A 113 -13.51 -1.62 -11.67
C LEU A 113 -14.14 -1.23 -10.33
N TRP A 114 -15.43 -1.52 -10.18
CA TRP A 114 -16.12 -1.50 -8.89
C TRP A 114 -15.81 -2.77 -8.12
N MET A 115 -15.38 -2.65 -6.87
CA MET A 115 -14.99 -3.77 -6.04
C MET A 115 -15.37 -3.56 -4.57
N ASN A 116 -15.32 -4.63 -3.79
CA ASN A 116 -15.44 -4.52 -2.34
C ASN A 116 -14.28 -3.70 -1.80
N SER A 117 -14.53 -2.92 -0.75
CA SER A 117 -13.49 -2.11 -0.10
C SER A 117 -12.32 -2.94 0.45
N ASP A 118 -12.54 -4.22 0.72
CA ASP A 118 -11.53 -5.19 1.16
C ASP A 118 -10.54 -5.61 0.05
N ASP A 119 -10.95 -5.48 -1.22
CA ASP A 119 -10.19 -5.89 -2.39
C ASP A 119 -9.30 -4.77 -2.94
N THR A 120 -9.45 -3.56 -2.41
CA THR A 120 -8.64 -2.37 -2.75
C THR A 120 -7.17 -2.47 -2.34
N ARG A 121 -6.76 -3.60 -1.73
CA ARG A 121 -5.37 -3.88 -1.29
C ARG A 121 -4.33 -3.86 -2.42
N VAL A 122 -4.77 -3.91 -3.68
CA VAL A 122 -3.91 -3.67 -4.85
C VAL A 122 -3.30 -2.26 -4.83
N ILE A 123 -3.98 -1.28 -4.20
CA ILE A 123 -3.44 0.03 -3.86
C ILE A 123 -3.32 0.12 -2.33
N PRO A 124 -2.18 -0.32 -1.76
CA PRO A 124 -1.99 -0.22 -0.33
C PRO A 124 -1.83 1.25 0.07
N ARG A 125 -2.46 1.64 1.18
CA ARG A 125 -2.27 2.97 1.79
C ARG A 125 -0.96 3.07 2.58
N ASN A 126 -0.29 1.94 2.79
CA ASN A 126 0.94 1.85 3.55
C ASN A 126 1.78 0.64 3.17
N LEU A 127 3.05 0.67 3.53
CA LEU A 127 4.02 -0.34 3.08
C LEU A 127 3.81 -1.75 3.65
N ALA A 128 3.12 -1.88 4.78
CA ALA A 128 2.80 -3.18 5.37
C ALA A 128 1.74 -3.90 4.53
N GLY A 129 0.87 -3.10 3.87
CA GLY A 129 -0.07 -3.55 2.87
C GLY A 129 0.56 -3.85 1.50
N GLN A 130 1.80 -3.43 1.25
CA GLN A 130 2.51 -3.70 0.00
C GLN A 130 2.91 -5.17 -0.08
N LYS A 131 1.99 -5.96 -0.63
CA LYS A 131 2.13 -7.40 -0.87
C LYS A 131 2.37 -7.66 -2.36
N LYS A 132 2.56 -8.95 -2.70
CA LYS A 132 2.74 -9.44 -4.07
C LYS A 132 1.84 -8.73 -5.11
N THR A 133 0.52 -8.73 -4.91
CA THR A 133 -0.43 -8.11 -5.87
C THR A 133 -0.20 -6.61 -6.08
N ALA A 134 0.16 -5.87 -5.03
CA ALA A 134 0.43 -4.43 -5.15
C ALA A 134 1.76 -4.17 -5.89
N MET A 135 2.79 -4.97 -5.62
CA MET A 135 4.05 -4.92 -6.35
C MET A 135 3.88 -5.30 -7.82
N GLU A 136 3.13 -6.37 -8.10
CA GLU A 136 2.77 -6.75 -9.45
C GLU A 136 2.03 -5.63 -10.17
N ALA A 137 1.10 -4.97 -9.50
CA ALA A 137 0.39 -3.83 -10.05
C ALA A 137 1.33 -2.65 -10.38
N LEU A 138 2.34 -2.36 -9.55
CA LEU A 138 3.33 -1.31 -9.83
C LEU A 138 4.16 -1.58 -11.09
N VAL A 139 4.43 -2.85 -11.39
CA VAL A 139 5.18 -3.24 -12.60
C VAL A 139 4.25 -3.33 -13.82
N THR A 140 2.95 -3.56 -13.60
CA THR A 140 1.98 -3.84 -14.68
C THR A 140 1.18 -2.60 -15.11
N CYS A 141 1.00 -1.63 -14.22
CA CYS A 141 0.22 -0.43 -14.45
C CYS A 141 1.07 0.82 -14.29
N ASP A 142 0.84 1.82 -15.13
CA ASP A 142 1.51 3.12 -15.04
C ASP A 142 0.92 3.90 -13.86
N HIS A 143 -0.40 3.81 -13.76
CA HIS A 143 -1.17 4.47 -12.72
C HIS A 143 -2.39 3.63 -12.35
N ILE A 144 -2.66 3.54 -11.05
CA ILE A 144 -3.93 3.05 -10.55
C ILE A 144 -4.46 4.10 -9.58
N GLU A 145 -5.67 4.57 -9.81
CA GLU A 145 -6.26 5.65 -9.05
C GLU A 145 -7.53 5.19 -8.33
N THR A 146 -7.66 5.54 -7.05
CA THR A 146 -8.91 5.33 -6.32
C THR A 146 -9.84 6.50 -6.60
N VAL A 147 -10.94 6.25 -7.30
CA VAL A 147 -11.92 7.29 -7.66
C VAL A 147 -12.98 7.41 -6.57
N VAL A 148 -13.43 6.27 -6.05
CA VAL A 148 -14.42 6.19 -4.97
C VAL A 148 -13.87 5.26 -3.90
N ASP A 149 -13.99 5.68 -2.65
CA ASP A 149 -13.54 4.92 -1.50
C ASP A 149 -14.62 4.87 -0.41
N SER A 150 -14.74 3.73 0.24
CA SER A 150 -15.53 3.56 1.47
C SER A 150 -15.08 4.47 2.61
N ASP A 151 -13.80 4.88 2.61
CA ASP A 151 -13.20 5.66 3.70
C ASP A 151 -13.30 4.95 5.07
N GLU A 152 -13.42 3.62 5.04
CA GLU A 152 -13.45 2.78 6.25
C GLU A 152 -12.04 2.61 6.80
N ASN A 153 -11.78 3.23 7.96
CA ASN A 153 -10.50 3.15 8.66
C ASN A 153 -10.23 1.73 9.19
N LYS A 154 -9.57 0.88 8.39
CA LYS A 154 -9.05 -0.42 8.85
C LYS A 154 -7.69 -0.21 9.53
N ARG A 155 -7.75 0.14 10.82
CA ARG A 155 -6.66 0.63 11.70
C ARG A 155 -5.51 -0.34 12.01
N HIS A 156 -5.39 -1.49 11.36
CA HIS A 156 -4.47 -2.53 11.85
C HIS A 156 -2.98 -2.22 11.65
N CYS A 157 -2.61 -1.31 10.74
CA CYS A 157 -1.30 -0.66 10.65
C CYS A 157 -1.51 0.72 10.02
N SER A 158 -1.60 1.79 10.82
CA SER A 158 -1.71 3.15 10.26
C SER A 158 -0.33 3.66 9.85
N ARG A 159 -0.28 4.35 8.72
CA ARG A 159 0.87 5.17 8.35
C ARG A 159 0.87 6.42 9.22
N GLU A 160 2.03 7.06 9.39
CA GLU A 160 2.11 8.37 10.05
C GLU A 160 1.14 9.38 9.41
N LYS A 161 0.17 9.86 10.21
CA LYS A 161 -0.84 10.85 9.78
C LYS A 161 -0.27 12.08 9.08
N ARG A 162 0.93 12.54 9.47
CA ARG A 162 1.59 13.68 8.82
C ARG A 162 1.81 13.44 7.32
N LEU A 163 2.17 12.22 6.91
CA LEU A 163 2.37 11.89 5.49
C LEU A 163 1.04 11.93 4.73
N ASP A 164 -0.03 11.43 5.35
CA ASP A 164 -1.37 11.52 4.79
C ASP A 164 -1.85 12.97 4.65
N ILE A 165 -1.71 13.79 5.69
CA ILE A 165 -2.11 15.21 5.68
C ILE A 165 -1.30 16.01 4.65
N GLU A 166 0.02 15.83 4.62
CA GLU A 166 0.91 16.48 3.65
C GLU A 166 0.50 16.12 2.23
N ARG A 167 0.19 14.84 1.99
CA ARG A 167 -0.25 14.40 0.67
C ARG A 167 -1.60 14.99 0.27
N VAL A 168 -2.59 14.92 1.15
CA VAL A 168 -3.92 15.49 0.90
C VAL A 168 -3.80 16.99 0.60
N ARG A 169 -2.92 17.72 1.29
CA ARG A 169 -2.66 19.14 1.00
C ARG A 169 -2.18 19.35 -0.43
N SER A 170 -1.16 18.59 -0.86
CA SER A 170 -0.63 18.66 -2.23
C SER A 170 -1.69 18.30 -3.27
N VAL A 171 -2.49 17.27 -3.01
CA VAL A 171 -3.58 16.83 -3.89
C VAL A 171 -4.67 17.90 -4.00
N VAL A 172 -5.10 18.50 -2.89
CA VAL A 172 -6.10 19.57 -2.87
C VAL A 172 -5.61 20.80 -3.65
N GLU A 173 -4.34 21.16 -3.54
CA GLU A 173 -3.74 22.23 -4.35
C GLU A 173 -3.75 21.90 -5.85
N ASN A 174 -3.48 20.64 -6.20
CA ASN A 174 -3.57 20.18 -7.59
C ASN A 174 -5.02 20.19 -8.12
N MET A 175 -5.98 19.74 -7.30
CA MET A 175 -7.41 19.77 -7.63
C MET A 175 -7.88 21.21 -7.90
N LYS A 176 -7.49 22.16 -7.04
CA LYS A 176 -7.78 23.60 -7.25
C LYS A 176 -7.22 24.11 -8.57
N ARG A 177 -5.97 23.75 -8.91
CA ARG A 177 -5.34 24.13 -10.19
C ARG A 177 -6.08 23.55 -11.40
N LYS A 178 -6.61 22.33 -11.28
CA LYS A 178 -7.38 21.65 -12.35
C LYS A 178 -8.87 22.02 -12.37
N GLY A 179 -9.34 22.87 -11.44
CA GLY A 179 -10.77 23.20 -11.33
C GLY A 179 -11.65 22.03 -10.91
N VAL A 180 -11.08 21.04 -10.19
CA VAL A 180 -11.81 19.87 -9.71
C VAL A 180 -12.25 20.11 -8.26
N GLU A 181 -13.54 19.97 -7.99
CA GLU A 181 -14.11 20.11 -6.65
C GLU A 181 -14.80 18.81 -6.22
N ILE A 182 -14.75 18.54 -4.90
CA ILE A 182 -15.46 17.41 -4.30
C ILE A 182 -16.89 17.84 -3.97
N PRO A 183 -17.92 17.11 -4.41
CA PRO A 183 -19.30 17.39 -4.06
C PRO A 183 -19.51 17.41 -2.53
N LYS A 184 -20.39 18.29 -2.07
CA LYS A 184 -20.74 18.39 -0.64
C LYS A 184 -21.23 17.04 -0.10
N GLY A 185 -20.73 16.66 1.07
CA GLY A 185 -21.06 15.37 1.71
C GLY A 185 -20.23 14.18 1.22
N ARG A 186 -19.43 14.31 0.15
CA ARG A 186 -18.55 13.27 -0.40
C ARG A 186 -17.10 13.35 0.07
N GLU A 187 -16.84 14.18 1.07
CA GLU A 187 -15.51 14.44 1.61
C GLU A 187 -15.04 13.28 2.49
N THR A 188 -13.79 12.87 2.29
CA THR A 188 -13.10 11.88 3.13
C THR A 188 -12.82 12.44 4.53
N HIS A 189 -12.62 11.55 5.51
CA HIS A 189 -12.28 11.90 6.88
C HIS A 189 -10.98 12.72 6.96
N ILE A 190 -9.95 12.32 6.21
CA ILE A 190 -8.67 13.03 6.21
C ILE A 190 -8.78 14.44 5.61
N LEU A 191 -9.65 14.65 4.62
CA LEU A 191 -9.91 15.97 4.07
C LEU A 191 -10.64 16.87 5.07
N LYS A 192 -11.57 16.31 5.84
CA LYS A 192 -12.24 17.03 6.94
C LYS A 192 -11.24 17.41 8.02
N ASP A 193 -10.35 16.49 8.39
CA ASP A 193 -9.26 16.75 9.34
C ASP A 193 -8.37 17.90 8.85
N LEU A 194 -7.90 17.87 7.59
CA LEU A 194 -7.09 18.94 7.01
C LEU A 194 -7.82 20.30 7.06
N ARG A 195 -9.11 20.33 6.70
CA ARG A 195 -9.94 21.57 6.74
C ARG A 195 -10.16 22.09 8.15
N SER A 196 -10.15 21.20 9.15
CA SER A 196 -10.22 21.58 10.57
C SER A 196 -8.89 22.12 11.12
N GLY A 197 -7.83 22.16 10.31
CA GLY A 197 -6.52 22.66 10.69
C GLY A 197 -5.54 21.59 11.16
N ALA A 198 -5.84 20.30 10.91
CA ALA A 198 -4.97 19.22 11.35
C ALA A 198 -3.61 19.28 10.65
N THR A 199 -2.53 19.12 11.43
CA THR A 199 -1.15 19.11 10.90
C THR A 199 -0.59 17.71 10.72
N GLY A 200 -1.22 16.71 11.33
CA GLY A 200 -0.73 15.33 11.36
C GLY A 200 0.44 15.08 12.31
N SER A 201 0.96 16.13 12.97
CA SER A 201 1.83 16.04 14.15
C SER A 201 1.05 15.74 15.43
N GLU A 202 -0.28 15.78 15.34
CA GLU A 202 -1.16 15.19 16.35
C GLU A 202 -0.78 13.72 16.53
N ILE A 203 -0.49 13.31 17.75
CA ILE A 203 -0.24 11.91 18.06
C ILE A 203 -1.47 11.12 17.65
N GLU A 204 -1.33 10.26 16.64
CA GLU A 204 -2.43 9.45 16.13
C GLU A 204 -3.09 8.70 17.29
N GLU A 205 -4.37 9.01 17.50
CA GLU A 205 -5.24 8.27 18.37
C GLU A 205 -5.50 6.89 17.74
N LEU A 206 -4.53 5.97 17.84
CA LEU A 206 -4.64 4.56 17.43
C LEU A 206 -5.60 3.76 18.35
N SER A 207 -6.74 4.37 18.71
CA SER A 207 -7.53 4.21 19.95
C SER A 207 -6.77 4.77 21.15
N PRO A 208 -7.08 6.04 21.54
CA PRO A 208 -8.38 6.34 22.15
C PRO A 208 -8.83 7.83 22.02
N LYS A 209 -9.92 8.10 21.30
CA LYS A 209 -10.79 9.26 21.61
C LYS A 209 -11.31 9.25 23.05
N SER A 210 -10.88 8.30 23.88
CA SER A 210 -11.18 8.09 25.29
C SER A 210 -9.96 8.11 26.22
N LEU A 211 -8.71 8.45 25.82
CA LEU A 211 -7.60 8.64 26.78
C LEU A 211 -7.13 10.07 26.81
N GLN A 212 -6.81 10.70 25.67
CA GLN A 212 -6.49 12.13 25.67
C GLN A 212 -7.75 12.95 25.96
N LYS A 213 -8.85 12.68 25.25
CA LYS A 213 -10.16 13.28 25.56
C LYS A 213 -10.62 12.95 26.98
N SER A 214 -10.44 11.72 27.46
CA SER A 214 -10.82 11.36 28.85
C SER A 214 -9.91 12.01 29.88
N LEU A 215 -8.61 12.08 29.62
CA LEU A 215 -7.67 12.81 30.46
C LEU A 215 -8.02 14.29 30.47
N GLN A 216 -8.35 14.88 29.32
CA GLN A 216 -8.81 16.26 29.20
C GLN A 216 -10.11 16.46 30.00
N GLN A 217 -11.12 15.62 29.77
CA GLN A 217 -12.39 15.67 30.50
C GLN A 217 -12.18 15.51 32.02
N MET A 218 -11.30 14.60 32.45
CA MET A 218 -10.99 14.39 33.86
C MET A 218 -10.18 15.53 34.46
N ASN A 219 -9.27 16.14 33.70
CA ASN A 219 -8.55 17.34 34.11
C ASN A 219 -9.51 18.54 34.24
N GLU A 220 -10.44 18.70 33.30
CA GLU A 220 -11.49 19.72 33.35
C GLU A 220 -12.43 19.49 34.54
N SER A 221 -12.83 18.23 34.79
CA SER A 221 -13.69 17.86 35.92
C SER A 221 -13.00 18.10 37.26
N PHE A 222 -11.71 17.77 37.36
CA PHE A 222 -10.89 18.11 38.53
C PHE A 222 -10.74 19.62 38.71
N ALA A 223 -10.55 20.39 37.64
CA ALA A 223 -10.44 21.84 37.69
C ALA A 223 -11.77 22.52 38.11
N ARG A 224 -12.92 21.90 37.78
CA ARG A 224 -14.24 22.32 38.27
C ARG A 224 -14.51 21.93 39.72
N GLY A 225 -13.69 21.06 40.30
CA GLY A 225 -13.88 20.54 41.66
C GLY A 225 -14.86 19.36 41.75
N ASP A 226 -15.14 18.68 40.63
CA ASP A 226 -16.08 17.53 40.60
C ASP A 226 -15.60 16.34 41.45
N PHE A 227 -14.28 16.26 41.74
CA PHE A 227 -13.68 15.31 42.67
C PHE A 227 -12.39 15.87 43.28
N GLU A 228 -12.07 15.45 44.51
CA GLU A 228 -10.88 15.92 45.24
C GLU A 228 -9.67 15.00 45.07
N LYS A 229 -8.48 15.48 45.43
CA LYS A 229 -7.23 14.69 45.36
C LYS A 229 -7.15 13.61 46.43
N ASN A 230 -7.63 13.92 47.64
CA ASN A 230 -7.56 13.05 48.80
C ASN A 230 -9.00 12.66 49.16
N CYS A 231 -9.19 11.46 49.69
CA CYS A 231 -10.46 11.14 50.34
C CYS A 231 -10.65 12.06 51.55
N LEU A 232 -11.88 12.51 51.77
CA LEU A 232 -12.24 13.16 53.03
C LEU A 232 -11.88 12.20 54.18
N PRO A 233 -11.34 12.70 55.31
CA PRO A 233 -11.22 11.88 56.49
C PRO A 233 -12.63 11.41 56.87
N GLU A 234 -12.90 10.11 56.79
CA GLU A 234 -14.10 9.54 57.41
C GLU A 234 -14.11 9.97 58.89
N GLU A 235 -15.28 10.36 59.41
CA GLU A 235 -15.51 10.74 60.80
C GLU A 235 -15.26 9.59 61.82
N ASP A 236 -14.36 8.66 61.54
CA ASP A 236 -13.86 7.67 62.51
C ASP A 236 -12.77 8.31 63.39
N SER A 237 -13.11 9.44 64.01
CA SER A 237 -12.29 10.26 64.89
C SER A 237 -12.05 9.66 66.29
N TYR A 238 -12.20 8.35 66.51
CA TYR A 238 -12.08 7.79 67.86
C TYR A 238 -11.01 6.72 68.11
N ASN A 239 -10.36 6.14 67.08
CA ASN A 239 -9.41 5.03 67.30
C ASN A 239 -7.97 5.21 66.76
N GLU A 240 -7.61 6.32 66.09
CA GLU A 240 -6.26 6.50 65.49
C GLU A 240 -5.22 7.21 66.39
N LEU A 241 -5.49 7.42 67.68
CA LEU A 241 -4.55 8.07 68.61
C LEU A 241 -3.38 7.18 69.10
N LEU A 242 -3.29 5.92 68.66
CA LEU A 242 -2.32 4.96 69.23
C LEU A 242 -1.12 4.56 68.36
N ASP A 243 -1.00 5.02 67.11
CA ASP A 243 0.10 4.57 66.22
C ASP A 243 0.92 5.73 65.65
N SER A 244 1.64 6.42 66.53
CA SER A 244 2.35 7.69 66.29
C SER A 244 3.70 7.58 65.56
N LYS A 245 3.96 6.54 64.76
CA LYS A 245 5.26 6.37 64.06
C LYS A 245 5.25 6.12 62.56
N ARG A 246 4.09 6.13 61.89
CA ARG A 246 4.03 6.11 60.42
C ARG A 246 3.12 7.22 59.92
N ARG A 247 3.68 8.27 59.31
CA ARG A 247 2.91 9.22 58.50
C ARG A 247 2.27 8.45 57.34
N LYS A 248 1.02 7.99 57.51
CA LYS A 248 0.26 7.36 56.43
C LYS A 248 -0.04 8.46 55.40
N LEU A 249 0.41 8.25 54.15
CA LEU A 249 0.06 9.14 53.05
C LEU A 249 -1.47 9.18 52.91
N PRO A 250 -2.09 10.35 52.69
CA PRO A 250 -3.53 10.45 52.53
C PRO A 250 -4.00 9.55 51.38
N LYS A 251 -5.05 8.76 51.64
CA LYS A 251 -5.70 7.94 50.61
C LYS A 251 -6.25 8.87 49.53
N LYS A 252 -6.04 8.50 48.27
CA LYS A 252 -6.48 9.28 47.10
C LYS A 252 -7.84 8.80 46.64
N THR A 253 -8.63 9.71 46.07
CA THR A 253 -9.90 9.35 45.44
C THR A 253 -9.67 8.47 44.19
N PRO A 254 -10.58 7.53 43.90
CA PRO A 254 -10.43 6.64 42.75
C PRO A 254 -10.39 7.40 41.42
N GLU A 255 -11.11 8.52 41.30
CA GLU A 255 -11.12 9.41 40.14
C GLU A 255 -9.75 10.06 39.90
N TYR A 256 -9.13 10.57 40.98
CA TYR A 256 -7.79 11.16 40.89
C TYR A 256 -6.72 10.12 40.57
N GLU A 257 -6.85 8.90 41.09
CA GLU A 257 -5.94 7.80 40.74
C GLU A 257 -6.05 7.41 39.27
N ARG A 258 -7.28 7.32 38.75
CA ARG A 258 -7.54 7.08 37.33
C ARG A 258 -6.98 8.21 36.46
N MET A 259 -7.13 9.48 36.84
CA MET A 259 -6.55 10.61 36.11
C MET A 259 -5.02 10.52 36.05
N ARG A 260 -4.38 10.25 37.20
CA ARG A 260 -2.91 10.05 37.28
C ARG A 260 -2.45 8.88 36.42
N GLU A 261 -3.22 7.79 36.38
CA GLU A 261 -2.91 6.66 35.52
C GLU A 261 -2.99 7.04 34.04
N LEU A 262 -4.06 7.71 33.62
CA LEU A 262 -4.22 8.19 32.24
C LEU A 262 -3.09 9.15 31.85
N ALA A 263 -2.71 10.07 32.74
CA ALA A 263 -1.58 10.98 32.53
C ALA A 263 -0.26 10.24 32.36
N ARG A 264 0.03 9.23 33.20
CA ARG A 264 1.23 8.38 33.09
C ARG A 264 1.25 7.61 31.77
N ARG A 265 0.11 7.01 31.38
CA ARG A 265 -0.04 6.30 30.11
C ARG A 265 0.18 7.24 28.92
N ASN A 266 -0.40 8.45 28.96
CA ASN A 266 -0.21 9.47 27.93
C ASN A 266 1.26 9.90 27.81
N LYS A 267 1.91 10.24 28.94
CA LYS A 267 3.33 10.65 28.94
C LYS A 267 4.24 9.58 28.34
N ARG A 268 4.05 8.30 28.71
CA ARG A 268 4.83 7.19 28.11
C ARG A 268 4.64 7.09 26.60
N ARG A 269 3.39 7.24 26.11
CA ARG A 269 3.09 7.23 24.68
C ARG A 269 3.75 8.39 23.95
N VAL A 270 3.57 9.62 24.45
CA VAL A 270 4.18 10.83 23.87
C VAL A 270 5.71 10.68 23.78
N SER A 271 6.35 10.25 24.87
CA SER A 271 7.80 10.04 24.89
C SER A 271 8.24 8.93 23.93
N LYS A 272 7.47 7.84 23.80
CA LYS A 272 7.75 6.79 22.82
C LYS A 272 7.64 7.33 21.39
N THR A 273 6.51 7.97 21.05
CA THR A 273 6.26 8.52 19.71
C THR A 273 7.31 9.55 19.32
N GLN A 274 7.70 10.43 20.24
CA GLN A 274 8.78 11.39 20.00
C GLN A 274 10.10 10.68 19.69
N ARG A 275 10.49 9.72 20.54
CA ARG A 275 11.73 8.96 20.34
C ARG A 275 11.75 8.21 19.00
N LEU A 276 10.63 7.62 18.59
CA LEU A 276 10.51 6.97 17.29
C LEU A 276 10.58 7.99 16.13
N SER A 277 9.98 9.17 16.29
CA SER A 277 10.11 10.23 15.29
C SER A 277 11.55 10.70 15.14
N ASP A 278 12.24 10.96 16.25
CA ASP A 278 13.63 11.43 16.25
C ASP A 278 14.55 10.42 15.53
N LEU A 279 14.40 9.12 15.84
CA LEU A 279 15.16 8.06 15.15
C LEU A 279 14.82 7.95 13.66
N ALA A 280 13.59 8.28 13.27
CA ALA A 280 13.20 8.28 11.87
C ALA A 280 13.68 9.54 11.13
N ASP A 281 13.92 10.64 11.84
CA ASP A 281 14.56 11.85 11.33
C ASP A 281 16.06 11.59 11.14
N ASP A 282 16.74 10.98 12.12
CA ASP A 282 18.14 10.52 12.00
C ASP A 282 18.34 9.61 10.77
N TYR A 283 17.39 8.70 10.53
CA TYR A 283 17.39 7.84 9.34
C TYR A 283 17.31 8.65 8.04
N GLY A 284 16.46 9.67 8.00
CA GLY A 284 16.35 10.58 6.87
C GLY A 284 17.66 11.33 6.59
N ASP A 285 18.32 11.80 7.64
CA ASP A 285 19.61 12.49 7.55
C ASP A 285 20.71 11.56 7.02
N ILE A 286 20.75 10.30 7.45
CA ILE A 286 21.68 9.28 6.91
C ILE A 286 21.48 9.10 5.40
N LEU A 287 20.23 8.97 4.94
CA LEU A 287 19.95 8.84 3.50
C LEU A 287 20.32 10.11 2.73
N ALA A 288 20.10 11.29 3.31
CA ALA A 288 20.50 12.56 2.72
C ALA A 288 22.01 12.66 2.56
N LEU A 289 22.81 12.23 3.55
CA LEU A 289 24.27 12.18 3.45
C LEU A 289 24.74 11.23 2.34
N TYR A 290 24.15 10.04 2.24
CA TYR A 290 24.46 9.13 1.13
C TYR A 290 24.14 9.78 -0.22
N ARG A 291 22.97 10.40 -0.36
CA ARG A 291 22.59 11.11 -1.59
C ARG A 291 23.54 12.26 -1.92
N GLN A 292 23.91 13.07 -0.93
CA GLN A 292 24.84 14.17 -1.09
C GLN A 292 26.21 13.68 -1.55
N SER A 293 26.69 12.56 -0.99
CA SER A 293 27.99 11.98 -1.38
C SER A 293 28.06 11.61 -2.87
N TYR A 294 26.95 11.21 -3.48
CA TYR A 294 26.86 10.87 -4.90
C TYR A 294 26.70 12.11 -5.80
N LEU A 295 26.19 13.22 -5.26
CA LEU A 295 26.10 14.49 -5.99
C LEU A 295 27.42 15.28 -5.96
N THR A 296 28.23 15.09 -4.92
CA THR A 296 29.50 15.79 -4.74
C THR A 296 30.54 15.31 -5.75
N LYS A 297 31.07 16.25 -6.56
CA LYS A 297 32.08 15.96 -7.59
C LYS A 297 33.49 15.72 -7.04
N CYS A 298 33.81 16.29 -5.88
CA CYS A 298 35.12 16.16 -5.25
C CYS A 298 35.24 14.78 -4.56
N PRO A 299 36.19 13.90 -4.96
CA PRO A 299 36.30 12.56 -4.40
C PRO A 299 36.58 12.53 -2.89
N THR A 300 37.43 13.43 -2.39
CA THR A 300 37.79 13.49 -0.97
C THR A 300 36.59 13.88 -0.10
N GLU A 301 35.80 14.86 -0.55
CA GLU A 301 34.58 15.29 0.15
C GLU A 301 33.49 14.22 0.09
N SER A 302 33.33 13.55 -1.07
CA SER A 302 32.41 12.43 -1.23
C SER A 302 32.75 11.28 -0.26
N GLN A 303 34.02 10.90 -0.16
CA GLN A 303 34.47 9.88 0.78
C GLN A 303 34.25 10.29 2.24
N ALA A 304 34.51 11.55 2.59
CA ALA A 304 34.25 12.06 3.94
C ALA A 304 32.76 11.96 4.31
N LEU A 305 31.86 12.33 3.39
CA LEU A 305 30.41 12.18 3.57
C LEU A 305 29.99 10.71 3.72
N GLN A 306 30.58 9.80 2.94
CA GLN A 306 30.30 8.36 3.07
C GLN A 306 30.76 7.78 4.42
N ILE A 307 31.92 8.23 4.92
CA ILE A 307 32.43 7.84 6.24
C ILE A 307 31.51 8.37 7.33
N GLN A 308 31.06 9.62 7.22
CA GLN A 308 30.09 10.22 8.13
C GLN A 308 28.74 9.49 8.11
N ALA A 309 28.22 9.15 6.92
CA ALA A 309 26.98 8.40 6.80
C ALA A 309 27.11 7.03 7.49
N ARG A 310 28.22 6.31 7.28
CA ARG A 310 28.48 5.02 7.94
C ARG A 310 28.59 5.14 9.46
N SER A 311 29.25 6.19 9.98
CA SER A 311 29.36 6.38 11.42
C SER A 311 28.00 6.68 12.06
N GLN A 312 27.18 7.54 11.44
CA GLN A 312 25.80 7.80 11.87
C GLN A 312 24.92 6.56 11.79
N THR A 313 25.04 5.77 10.72
CA THR A 313 24.34 4.48 10.61
C THR A 313 24.66 3.55 11.77
N ASN A 314 25.92 3.46 12.19
CA ASN A 314 26.30 2.61 13.32
C ASN A 314 25.70 3.10 14.64
N ILE A 315 25.73 4.41 14.89
CA ILE A 315 25.10 5.02 16.07
C ILE A 315 23.59 4.75 16.06
N TRP A 316 22.95 4.90 14.90
CA TRP A 316 21.53 4.63 14.73
C TRP A 316 21.18 3.16 15.03
N ARG A 317 21.98 2.21 14.53
CA ARG A 317 21.83 0.77 14.86
C ARG A 317 22.01 0.47 16.35
N GLU A 318 22.99 1.09 16.99
CA GLU A 318 23.19 0.96 18.44
C GLU A 318 21.94 1.44 19.19
N ASN A 319 21.41 2.61 18.82
CA ASN A 319 20.16 3.12 19.39
C ASN A 319 18.97 2.19 19.15
N LEU A 320 18.84 1.60 17.95
CA LEU A 320 17.82 0.61 17.64
C LEU A 320 17.93 -0.66 18.49
N SER A 321 19.16 -1.11 18.78
CA SER A 321 19.41 -2.31 19.59
C SER A 321 18.94 -2.15 21.04
N THR A 322 18.81 -0.91 21.52
CA THR A 322 18.26 -0.62 22.86
C THR A 322 16.74 -0.70 22.94
N LEU A 323 16.05 -0.76 21.79
CA LEU A 323 14.60 -0.80 21.73
C LEU A 323 14.08 -2.24 21.88
N PRO A 324 12.86 -2.42 22.42
CA PRO A 324 12.16 -3.70 22.34
C PRO A 324 11.94 -4.12 20.87
N PRO A 325 11.93 -5.43 20.55
CA PRO A 325 11.77 -5.90 19.16
C PRO A 325 10.54 -5.36 18.43
N ALA A 326 9.42 -5.15 19.15
CA ALA A 326 8.21 -4.58 18.57
C ALA A 326 8.41 -3.11 18.14
N ASP A 327 9.13 -2.32 18.94
CA ASP A 327 9.43 -0.93 18.64
C ASP A 327 10.46 -0.82 17.51
N SER A 328 11.43 -1.74 17.44
CA SER A 328 12.40 -1.86 16.33
C SER A 328 11.72 -2.20 14.99
N ALA A 329 10.66 -3.02 15.01
CA ALA A 329 9.87 -3.30 13.80
C ALA A 329 9.00 -2.09 13.40
N GLU A 330 8.43 -1.38 14.37
CA GLU A 330 7.62 -0.17 14.16
C GLU A 330 8.45 0.97 13.53
N ILE A 331 9.67 1.21 14.05
CA ILE A 331 10.56 2.23 13.48
C ILE A 331 11.02 1.88 12.06
N GLN A 332 11.33 0.62 11.77
CA GLN A 332 11.69 0.21 10.41
C GLN A 332 10.55 0.50 9.42
N TYR A 333 9.32 0.20 9.82
CA TYR A 333 8.13 0.50 9.02
C TYR A 333 7.92 2.01 8.79
N ILE A 334 8.17 2.83 9.81
CA ILE A 334 8.13 4.29 9.71
C ILE A 334 9.19 4.78 8.71
N CYS A 335 10.45 4.35 8.87
CA CYS A 335 11.55 4.71 7.99
C CYS A 335 11.28 4.32 6.53
N ASP A 336 10.82 3.09 6.31
CA ASP A 336 10.50 2.60 4.98
C ASP A 336 9.29 3.33 4.36
N SER A 337 8.28 3.68 5.16
CA SER A 337 7.13 4.48 4.69
C SER A 337 7.56 5.89 4.27
N ARG A 338 8.43 6.53 5.05
CA ARG A 338 9.04 7.83 4.70
C ARG A 338 9.87 7.73 3.43
N ARG A 339 10.71 6.68 3.33
CA ARG A 339 11.54 6.42 2.14
C ARG A 339 10.70 6.27 0.88
N SER A 340 9.63 5.47 0.93
CA SER A 340 8.71 5.27 -0.20
C SER A 340 7.96 6.55 -0.56
N TYR A 341 7.56 7.35 0.42
CA TYR A 341 6.89 8.63 0.20
C TYR A 341 7.78 9.68 -0.47
N SER A 342 9.05 9.78 -0.06
CA SER A 342 10.01 10.79 -0.56
C SER A 342 10.55 10.53 -1.98
N GLN A 343 10.15 9.42 -2.62
CA GLN A 343 10.53 9.13 -4.01
C GLN A 343 9.82 10.09 -4.97
N ASP A 344 10.41 10.33 -6.14
CA ASP A 344 9.79 11.09 -7.22
C ASP A 344 9.74 10.25 -8.51
N PRO A 345 8.54 9.74 -8.92
CA PRO A 345 7.27 9.82 -8.19
C PRO A 345 7.26 8.93 -6.93
N PRO A 346 6.35 9.16 -5.95
CA PRO A 346 6.24 8.34 -4.74
C PRO A 346 6.10 6.84 -5.03
N GLY A 347 6.62 5.97 -4.17
CA GLY A 347 6.69 4.52 -4.42
C GLY A 347 5.33 3.82 -4.50
N MET A 348 4.29 4.33 -3.83
CA MET A 348 2.94 3.74 -3.81
C MET A 348 1.96 4.51 -4.70
N PHE A 349 1.01 3.82 -5.33
CA PHE A 349 -0.06 4.46 -6.10
C PHE A 349 -0.97 5.36 -5.27
N TRP A 350 -1.20 5.02 -3.98
CA TRP A 350 -1.93 5.89 -3.05
C TRP A 350 -1.28 7.27 -2.94
N ASP A 351 0.06 7.24 -2.86
CA ASP A 351 1.02 8.30 -3.19
C ASP A 351 0.54 9.13 -4.37
N ARG A 352 0.56 8.54 -5.55
CA ARG A 352 0.48 9.23 -6.83
C ARG A 352 -0.87 9.84 -7.20
N ARG A 353 -1.91 9.73 -6.37
CA ARG A 353 -3.27 10.21 -6.67
C ARG A 353 -3.28 11.68 -7.11
N GLU A 354 -4.04 11.98 -8.16
CA GLU A 354 -4.17 13.32 -8.71
C GLU A 354 -5.30 14.11 -8.05
N PHE A 355 -6.30 13.39 -7.53
CA PHE A 355 -7.46 13.91 -6.81
C PHE A 355 -7.77 13.05 -5.57
N GLU A 356 -8.43 13.65 -4.59
CA GLU A 356 -8.93 12.92 -3.43
C GLU A 356 -10.17 12.09 -3.81
N PRO A 357 -10.25 10.82 -3.37
CA PRO A 357 -11.37 9.95 -3.71
C PRO A 357 -12.68 10.48 -3.15
N LEU A 358 -13.77 10.21 -3.86
CA LEU A 358 -15.12 10.47 -3.35
C LEU A 358 -15.47 9.44 -2.30
N ARG A 359 -16.04 9.89 -1.19
CA ARG A 359 -16.55 8.99 -0.16
C ARG A 359 -17.86 8.32 -0.62
N ALA A 360 -17.87 6.99 -0.60
CA ALA A 360 -19.06 6.18 -0.78
C ALA A 360 -19.98 6.22 0.46
N SER A 361 -21.28 6.21 0.23
CA SER A 361 -22.32 5.99 1.22
C SER A 361 -22.92 4.60 1.03
N PRO A 362 -23.32 3.88 2.10
CA PRO A 362 -24.02 2.60 1.96
C PRO A 362 -25.28 2.67 1.10
N ASP A 363 -25.97 3.82 1.11
CA ASP A 363 -27.22 4.05 0.37
C ASP A 363 -27.02 4.30 -1.13
N ASP A 364 -25.76 4.38 -1.60
CA ASP A 364 -25.47 4.53 -3.02
C ASP A 364 -25.64 3.22 -3.81
N PHE A 365 -25.68 2.08 -3.12
CA PHE A 365 -25.60 0.76 -3.73
C PHE A 365 -26.73 -0.15 -3.24
N TYR A 366 -27.14 -1.08 -4.12
CA TYR A 366 -28.09 -2.13 -3.78
C TYR A 366 -27.46 -3.51 -4.03
N PRO A 367 -27.48 -4.43 -3.05
CA PRO A 367 -27.86 -4.23 -1.65
C PRO A 367 -26.92 -3.25 -0.92
N ASN A 368 -27.42 -2.56 0.13
CA ASN A 368 -26.70 -1.50 0.84
C ASN A 368 -25.34 -1.98 1.36
N LYS A 369 -24.27 -1.50 0.72
CA LYS A 369 -22.88 -1.82 1.03
C LYS A 369 -21.98 -0.79 0.36
N THR A 370 -20.94 -0.33 1.04
CA THR A 370 -19.96 0.56 0.40
C THR A 370 -19.07 -0.21 -0.57
N LEU A 371 -18.97 0.29 -1.79
CA LEU A 371 -18.02 -0.18 -2.79
C LEU A 371 -16.94 0.87 -3.04
N SER A 372 -15.84 0.42 -3.63
CA SER A 372 -14.76 1.28 -4.09
C SER A 372 -14.62 1.17 -5.61
N LEU A 373 -14.28 2.27 -6.27
CA LEU A 373 -14.02 2.33 -7.71
C LEU A 373 -12.54 2.62 -7.94
N LEU A 374 -11.87 1.71 -8.64
CA LEU A 374 -10.48 1.87 -9.03
C LEU A 374 -10.36 2.04 -10.55
N ASP A 375 -9.49 2.95 -10.96
CA ASP A 375 -9.13 3.22 -12.34
C ASP A 375 -7.74 2.67 -12.64
N PHE A 376 -7.68 1.58 -13.42
CA PHE A 376 -6.45 0.93 -13.83
C PHE A 376 -6.02 1.43 -15.20
N ARG A 377 -4.83 2.02 -15.26
CA ARG A 377 -4.16 2.48 -16.50
C ARG A 377 -2.91 1.61 -16.71
N PRO A 378 -2.96 0.62 -17.62
CA PRO A 378 -1.82 -0.25 -17.88
C PRO A 378 -0.58 0.52 -18.35
N VAL A 379 0.61 0.03 -18.02
CA VAL A 379 1.89 0.65 -18.40
C VAL A 379 2.35 0.23 -19.79
N LEU A 380 3.14 1.09 -20.43
CA LEU A 380 4.04 0.74 -21.53
C LEU A 380 5.22 -0.05 -20.95
N THR A 381 5.36 -1.35 -21.17
CA THR A 381 6.60 -2.05 -20.74
C THR A 381 7.08 -2.98 -21.83
N PRO A 382 8.02 -2.51 -22.68
CA PRO A 382 8.45 -3.26 -23.85
C PRO A 382 9.09 -4.61 -23.51
N PHE A 383 9.63 -4.79 -22.29
CA PHE A 383 10.38 -6.00 -21.92
C PHE A 383 9.51 -7.25 -21.70
N PHE A 384 8.19 -7.12 -21.51
CA PHE A 384 7.34 -8.30 -21.29
C PHE A 384 7.13 -9.15 -22.55
N SER A 385 7.28 -8.56 -23.72
CA SER A 385 7.03 -9.21 -25.01
C SER A 385 8.25 -9.96 -25.56
N GLU A 386 9.46 -9.66 -25.06
CA GLU A 386 10.71 -10.21 -25.62
C GLU A 386 11.06 -11.62 -25.11
N ASN A 387 10.72 -11.95 -23.86
CA ASN A 387 11.07 -13.24 -23.26
C ASN A 387 9.98 -13.75 -22.31
N PRO A 388 9.30 -14.88 -22.62
CA PRO A 388 8.28 -15.46 -21.75
C PRO A 388 8.77 -15.74 -20.32
N ALA A 389 10.04 -16.11 -20.15
CA ALA A 389 10.63 -16.38 -18.83
C ALA A 389 10.73 -15.13 -17.95
N TYR A 390 10.70 -13.93 -18.53
CA TYR A 390 10.72 -12.68 -17.78
C TYR A 390 9.55 -12.60 -16.79
N GLN A 391 8.35 -13.02 -17.21
CA GLN A 391 7.15 -12.98 -16.38
C GLN A 391 7.23 -13.95 -15.20
N ASP A 392 7.74 -15.15 -15.44
CA ASP A 392 7.93 -16.16 -14.39
C ASP A 392 8.94 -15.66 -13.36
N ILE A 393 10.06 -15.08 -13.82
CA ILE A 393 11.14 -14.60 -12.96
C ILE A 393 10.72 -13.38 -12.15
N ILE A 394 10.08 -12.38 -12.76
CA ILE A 394 9.66 -11.18 -12.02
C ILE A 394 8.60 -11.54 -10.96
N SER A 395 7.68 -12.45 -11.28
CA SER A 395 6.69 -12.95 -10.33
C SER A 395 7.35 -13.71 -9.18
N TYR A 396 8.40 -14.49 -9.48
CA TYR A 396 9.20 -15.19 -8.48
C TYR A 396 9.93 -14.22 -7.56
N LEU A 397 10.65 -13.22 -8.12
CA LEU A 397 11.36 -12.22 -7.34
C LEU A 397 10.40 -11.44 -6.45
N ILE A 398 9.28 -10.95 -6.98
CA ILE A 398 8.27 -10.23 -6.18
C ILE A 398 7.74 -11.11 -5.05
N MET A 399 7.43 -12.38 -5.33
CA MET A 399 6.94 -13.31 -4.32
C MET A 399 7.94 -13.49 -3.19
N GLN A 400 9.22 -13.75 -3.51
CA GLN A 400 10.28 -13.96 -2.51
C GLN A 400 10.52 -12.70 -1.68
N LEU A 401 10.65 -11.54 -2.33
CA LEU A 401 10.87 -10.26 -1.65
C LEU A 401 9.69 -9.85 -0.73
N CYS A 402 8.47 -10.29 -1.05
CA CYS A 402 7.28 -9.99 -0.25
C CYS A 402 7.00 -11.03 0.85
N LEU A 403 7.70 -12.17 0.85
CA LEU A 403 7.39 -13.34 1.69
C LEU A 403 7.51 -13.01 3.18
N VAL A 404 8.61 -12.37 3.57
CA VAL A 404 8.87 -11.98 4.97
C VAL A 404 8.91 -10.45 5.08
N PRO A 405 7.87 -9.80 5.63
CA PRO A 405 7.77 -8.34 5.71
C PRO A 405 8.93 -7.64 6.42
N SER A 406 9.53 -8.30 7.41
CA SER A 406 10.54 -7.73 8.29
C SER A 406 11.98 -7.92 7.78
N GLN A 407 12.17 -8.63 6.67
CA GLN A 407 13.51 -8.84 6.13
C GLN A 407 14.02 -7.57 5.44
N ASN A 408 15.27 -7.24 5.72
CA ASN A 408 15.99 -6.24 4.95
C ASN A 408 16.34 -6.77 3.56
N LEU A 409 16.68 -5.87 2.63
CA LEU A 409 16.97 -6.26 1.27
C LEU A 409 18.14 -7.25 1.16
N LYS A 410 19.21 -7.06 1.93
CA LYS A 410 20.36 -7.99 1.94
C LYS A 410 19.95 -9.43 2.24
N GLN A 411 19.20 -9.64 3.32
CA GLN A 411 18.69 -10.94 3.73
C GLN A 411 17.76 -11.55 2.68
N ALA A 412 16.89 -10.72 2.09
CA ALA A 412 15.97 -11.19 1.07
C ALA A 412 16.70 -11.65 -0.20
N LEU A 413 17.70 -10.90 -0.66
CA LEU A 413 18.50 -11.26 -1.82
C LEU A 413 19.33 -12.53 -1.60
N ASP A 414 19.93 -12.68 -0.41
CA ASP A 414 20.69 -13.88 -0.01
C ASP A 414 19.79 -15.13 0.01
N SER A 415 18.51 -14.97 0.38
CA SER A 415 17.54 -16.07 0.42
C SER A 415 17.04 -16.54 -0.95
N LEU A 416 17.29 -15.79 -2.03
CA LEU A 416 16.77 -16.12 -3.37
C LEU A 416 17.39 -17.41 -3.91
N ALA A 417 18.71 -17.50 -3.88
CA ALA A 417 19.53 -18.64 -4.27
C ALA A 417 20.98 -18.42 -3.82
N PRO A 418 21.79 -19.49 -3.64
CA PRO A 418 23.20 -19.35 -3.31
C PRO A 418 23.96 -18.49 -4.33
N GLY A 419 24.66 -17.45 -3.88
CA GLY A 419 25.41 -16.54 -4.75
C GLY A 419 24.57 -15.45 -5.44
N ALA A 420 23.26 -15.39 -5.17
CA ALA A 420 22.37 -14.40 -5.80
C ALA A 420 22.69 -12.97 -5.34
N LEU A 421 23.03 -12.80 -4.06
CA LEU A 421 23.35 -11.50 -3.48
C LEU A 421 24.55 -10.85 -4.19
N GLU A 422 25.65 -11.58 -4.30
CA GLU A 422 26.89 -11.09 -4.93
C GLU A 422 26.67 -10.77 -6.41
N TRP A 423 25.94 -11.64 -7.12
CA TRP A 423 25.63 -11.43 -8.54
C TRP A 423 24.76 -10.18 -8.76
N LEU A 424 23.67 -10.04 -7.99
CA LEU A 424 22.73 -8.94 -8.16
C LEU A 424 23.34 -7.60 -7.74
N ILE A 425 24.18 -7.56 -6.70
CA ILE A 425 24.90 -6.33 -6.35
C ILE A 425 25.84 -5.89 -7.47
N ALA A 426 26.52 -6.84 -8.12
CA ALA A 426 27.45 -6.53 -9.21
C ALA A 426 26.74 -6.06 -10.48
N GLU A 427 25.59 -6.66 -10.81
CA GLU A 427 24.88 -6.43 -12.07
C GLU A 427 23.76 -5.36 -11.98
N CYS A 428 23.30 -5.01 -10.78
CA CYS A 428 22.18 -4.07 -10.56
C CYS A 428 22.63 -2.85 -9.74
N PRO A 429 23.27 -1.85 -10.37
CA PRO A 429 23.77 -0.67 -9.67
C PRO A 429 22.67 0.13 -8.96
N SER A 430 21.43 0.09 -9.47
CA SER A 430 20.30 0.79 -8.82
C SER A 430 20.05 0.35 -7.38
N LEU A 431 20.42 -0.88 -6.99
CA LEU A 431 20.26 -1.37 -5.61
C LEU A 431 21.11 -0.58 -4.61
N THR A 432 22.28 -0.10 -5.05
CA THR A 432 23.24 0.60 -4.18
C THR A 432 23.30 2.10 -4.43
N ASP A 433 22.78 2.58 -5.56
CA ASP A 433 22.78 4.00 -5.92
C ASP A 433 21.69 4.81 -5.17
N PRO A 434 22.06 5.72 -4.24
CA PRO A 434 21.11 6.56 -3.53
C PRO A 434 20.26 7.47 -4.42
N LEU A 435 20.74 7.82 -5.62
CA LEU A 435 20.00 8.67 -6.56
C LEU A 435 18.84 7.93 -7.21
N LYS A 436 18.91 6.60 -7.28
CA LYS A 436 17.86 5.70 -7.78
C LYS A 436 17.02 5.07 -6.67
N ASN A 437 17.02 5.69 -5.47
CA ASN A 437 16.43 5.16 -4.24
C ASN A 437 17.09 3.88 -3.71
N GLY A 438 18.30 3.53 -4.16
CA GLY A 438 19.13 2.48 -3.59
C GLY A 438 19.82 2.89 -2.28
N CYS A 439 20.61 2.00 -1.71
CA CYS A 439 21.49 2.35 -0.59
C CYS A 439 22.74 1.46 -0.62
N PRO A 440 23.94 2.02 -0.43
CA PRO A 440 25.16 1.23 -0.30
C PRO A 440 25.07 0.21 0.85
N ASP A 441 24.25 0.51 1.86
CA ASP A 441 23.96 -0.37 2.98
C ASP A 441 22.56 -0.99 2.81
N LEU A 442 22.52 -2.21 2.26
CA LEU A 442 21.28 -2.94 1.96
C LEU A 442 20.52 -3.43 3.20
N GLU A 443 21.07 -3.25 4.41
CA GLU A 443 20.40 -3.58 5.66
C GLU A 443 19.49 -2.45 6.17
N LEU A 444 19.60 -1.24 5.60
CA LEU A 444 18.87 -0.05 6.04
C LEU A 444 17.39 0.01 5.61
N PHE A 445 16.96 -0.84 4.68
CA PHE A 445 15.58 -0.80 4.18
C PHE A 445 15.05 -2.21 3.88
N SER A 446 13.73 -2.36 3.99
CA SER A 446 13.08 -3.64 3.71
C SER A 446 13.03 -3.98 2.22
N ALA A 447 12.94 -5.26 1.92
CA ALA A 447 12.77 -5.77 0.55
C ALA A 447 11.51 -5.21 -0.15
N ARG A 448 10.54 -4.69 0.61
CA ARG A 448 9.30 -4.09 0.08
C ARG A 448 9.46 -2.67 -0.45
N CYS A 449 10.55 -2.00 -0.11
CA CYS A 449 10.90 -0.67 -0.63
C CYS A 449 11.51 -0.71 -2.03
N ILE A 450 11.63 -1.89 -2.65
CA ILE A 450 12.25 -2.04 -3.95
C ILE A 450 11.45 -1.30 -5.03
N THR A 451 12.17 -0.60 -5.92
CA THR A 451 11.53 0.16 -7.01
C THR A 451 11.28 -0.72 -8.23
N VAL A 452 10.43 -0.25 -9.15
CA VAL A 452 10.20 -0.92 -10.44
C VAL A 452 11.48 -0.98 -11.28
N GLU A 453 12.32 0.05 -11.21
CA GLU A 453 13.63 0.08 -11.88
C GLU A 453 14.56 -1.00 -11.34
N MET A 454 14.69 -1.12 -10.01
CA MET A 454 15.47 -2.17 -9.36
C MET A 454 14.97 -3.57 -9.73
N LEU A 455 13.66 -3.80 -9.69
CA LEU A 455 13.07 -5.09 -10.09
C LEU A 455 13.34 -5.42 -11.57
N THR A 456 13.32 -4.40 -12.43
CA THR A 456 13.61 -4.56 -13.86
C THR A 456 15.08 -4.94 -14.08
N GLU A 457 16.01 -4.24 -13.43
CA GLU A 457 17.45 -4.56 -13.47
C GLU A 457 17.70 -5.98 -12.92
N MET A 458 17.12 -6.31 -11.76
CA MET A 458 17.24 -7.63 -11.14
C MET A 458 16.71 -8.75 -12.05
N THR A 459 15.56 -8.55 -12.69
CA THR A 459 14.98 -9.57 -13.58
C THR A 459 15.90 -9.82 -14.79
N LYS A 460 16.46 -8.75 -15.37
CA LYS A 460 17.43 -8.84 -16.48
C LYS A 460 18.73 -9.52 -16.05
N ALA A 461 19.27 -9.15 -14.89
CA ALA A 461 20.47 -9.75 -14.33
C ALA A 461 20.25 -11.24 -14.00
N TRP A 462 19.08 -11.58 -13.47
CA TRP A 462 18.71 -12.97 -13.16
C TRP A 462 18.65 -13.82 -14.43
N LEU A 463 18.05 -13.31 -15.51
CA LEU A 463 18.01 -14.00 -16.81
C LEU A 463 19.40 -14.29 -17.40
N ARG A 464 20.39 -13.43 -17.13
CA ARG A 464 21.79 -13.62 -17.57
C ARG A 464 22.60 -14.52 -16.64
N TRP A 465 22.13 -14.76 -15.42
CA TRP A 465 22.89 -15.47 -14.40
C TRP A 465 23.01 -16.97 -14.75
N PRO A 466 24.22 -17.52 -14.95
CA PRO A 466 24.39 -18.92 -15.32
C PRO A 466 24.02 -19.92 -14.22
N PHE A 467 24.09 -19.51 -12.94
CA PHE A 467 23.85 -20.39 -11.80
C PHE A 467 22.42 -20.25 -11.23
N ARG A 468 21.53 -19.58 -11.95
CA ARG A 468 20.14 -19.43 -11.49
C ARG A 468 19.42 -20.78 -11.38
N PRO A 469 18.47 -20.93 -10.45
CA PRO A 469 17.55 -22.07 -10.40
C PRO A 469 16.91 -22.36 -11.77
N HIS A 470 16.68 -23.64 -12.06
CA HIS A 470 15.99 -24.03 -13.29
C HIS A 470 14.56 -23.48 -13.31
N ARG A 471 14.00 -23.26 -14.50
CA ARG A 471 12.65 -22.71 -14.64
C ARG A 471 11.61 -23.56 -13.89
N ASP A 472 11.73 -24.88 -13.93
CA ASP A 472 10.80 -25.79 -13.25
C ASP A 472 10.84 -25.64 -11.73
N GLU A 473 12.03 -25.40 -11.18
CA GLU A 473 12.19 -25.13 -9.75
C GLU A 473 11.53 -23.79 -9.36
N ILE A 474 11.66 -22.77 -10.21
CA ILE A 474 11.00 -21.48 -10.05
C ILE A 474 9.47 -21.64 -10.09
N LEU A 475 8.95 -22.38 -11.07
CA LEU A 475 7.51 -22.66 -11.21
C LEU A 475 6.97 -23.45 -10.01
N HIS A 476 7.71 -24.45 -9.54
CA HIS A 476 7.35 -25.22 -8.35
C HIS A 476 7.28 -24.33 -7.11
N ARG A 477 8.27 -23.43 -6.91
CA ARG A 477 8.25 -22.44 -5.81
C ARG A 477 7.10 -21.44 -5.93
N LEU A 478 6.67 -21.10 -7.14
CA LEU A 478 5.49 -20.26 -7.40
C LEU A 478 4.16 -20.97 -7.12
N GLY A 479 4.17 -22.28 -6.88
CA GLY A 479 2.98 -23.10 -6.70
C GLY A 479 2.28 -23.46 -8.02
N SER A 480 2.95 -23.25 -9.15
CA SER A 480 2.48 -23.69 -10.47
C SER A 480 3.09 -25.06 -10.78
N GLU A 481 2.26 -26.09 -10.91
CA GLU A 481 2.73 -27.37 -11.46
C GLU A 481 3.12 -27.14 -12.92
N ALA A 482 4.42 -27.28 -13.22
CA ALA A 482 4.89 -27.35 -14.59
C ALA A 482 4.35 -28.65 -15.21
N PHE A 483 3.28 -28.55 -16.00
CA PHE A 483 2.96 -29.61 -16.94
C PHE A 483 4.08 -29.59 -17.99
N SER A 484 5.11 -30.40 -17.78
CA SER A 484 6.02 -30.76 -18.85
C SER A 484 5.22 -31.62 -19.82
N ASP A 485 4.92 -31.08 -21.00
CA ASP A 485 4.67 -31.92 -22.16
C ASP A 485 5.93 -32.77 -22.33
N GLN A 486 5.83 -34.03 -21.92
CA GLN A 486 6.79 -35.04 -22.34
C GLN A 486 6.62 -35.16 -23.86
N THR A 487 7.49 -34.48 -24.61
CA THR A 487 7.75 -34.87 -25.99
C THR A 487 8.21 -36.32 -25.96
N GLU A 488 7.36 -37.22 -26.42
CA GLU A 488 7.72 -38.62 -26.67
C GLU A 488 8.95 -38.65 -27.58
N PRO A 489 9.99 -39.43 -27.24
CA PRO A 489 11.10 -39.65 -28.15
C PRO A 489 10.66 -40.62 -29.25
N GLU A 490 10.78 -40.18 -30.52
CA GLU A 490 10.81 -41.05 -31.70
C GLU A 490 12.06 -41.94 -31.73
#